data_AF-A0A2E3C067-F1
#
_entry.id   AF-A0A2E3C067-F1
#
_cell.length_a   1.000
_cell.length_b   1.000
_cell.length_c   1.000
_cell.angle_alpha   90.00
_cell.angle_beta   90.00
_cell.angle_gamma   90.00
#
_symmetry.space_group_name_H-M   'P 1'
#
loop_
_entity.id
_entity.type
_entity.pdbx_description
1 polymer ?
#
loop_
_entity_poly.entity_id
_entity_poly.type
_entity_poly.pdbx_seq_one_letter_code
_entity_poly.pdbx_strand_id
1 'polypeptide(L)'
;MQLIHPKKVTFESYKIGAIFPIIIPFLLYYAYQIDYKPFEIIFDIYREIFIGMITLDFVAANLHWFEDHFVNPRNYQYMPSFLKKPFETAYIFNMEHHALPFMMQRYTLWETIQDLFLASIPINIIFLFTGVWYYYPLFCITFTLSGIFINEFHKAQHTPTEKRWWLINLMFETMLFVDRDAHRMHHIDGVNNYSVFVNANKFYDAFWFSWLNSVFGKYFVDEAKEEFATYVDTSCDENGKLKNGISHEMLETIVKFRKNYYELHKLPTDDEYNEWIRQQKAWWNKEIKEIKLN
;
A
#
# COMPACT_ATOMS: atom_id res chain seq x y z
N MET A 1 38.28 -18.12 8.05
CA MET A 1 36.86 -17.74 8.23
C MET A 1 36.81 -16.76 9.39
N GLN A 2 36.82 -15.45 9.10
CA GLN A 2 36.83 -14.40 10.13
C GLN A 2 35.39 -14.12 10.55
N LEU A 3 35.08 -14.28 11.84
CA LEU A 3 33.80 -13.92 12.43
C LEU A 3 33.69 -12.40 12.47
N ILE A 4 32.72 -11.86 11.73
CA ILE A 4 32.35 -10.45 11.78
C ILE A 4 31.61 -10.22 13.10
N HIS A 5 32.22 -9.49 14.03
CA HIS A 5 31.57 -9.06 15.26
C HIS A 5 30.48 -8.01 14.94
N PRO A 6 29.27 -8.12 15.52
CA PRO A 6 28.23 -7.11 15.36
C PRO A 6 28.67 -5.78 15.99
N LYS A 7 28.55 -4.69 15.21
CA LYS A 7 28.76 -3.32 15.70
C LYS A 7 27.78 -3.05 16.85
N LYS A 8 28.31 -2.58 17.98
CA LYS A 8 27.51 -2.04 19.09
C LYS A 8 26.65 -0.90 18.56
N VAL A 9 25.33 -1.10 18.52
CA VAL A 9 24.36 -0.02 18.31
C VAL A 9 24.40 0.86 19.55
N THR A 10 24.82 2.11 19.38
CA THR A 10 24.87 3.10 20.48
C THR A 10 23.47 3.67 20.72
N PHE A 11 23.14 3.85 22.01
CA PHE A 11 21.83 4.17 22.57
C PHE A 11 21.30 5.59 22.26
N GLU A 12 21.87 6.32 21.29
CA GLU A 12 21.56 7.75 21.11
C GLU A 12 20.35 8.06 20.21
N SER A 13 19.69 7.05 19.61
CA SER A 13 18.58 7.26 18.67
C SER A 13 17.16 7.27 19.30
N TYR A 14 17.03 7.29 20.63
CA TYR A 14 15.73 7.24 21.35
C TYR A 14 15.01 8.61 21.53
N LYS A 15 15.42 9.68 20.85
CA LYS A 15 14.89 11.03 21.17
C LYS A 15 13.55 11.41 20.53
N ILE A 16 12.89 10.54 19.77
CA ILE A 16 11.57 10.84 19.16
C ILE A 16 10.41 10.00 19.75
N GLY A 17 10.71 9.01 20.60
CA GLY A 17 9.68 8.26 21.35
C GLY A 17 9.03 9.02 22.52
N ALA A 18 9.40 10.28 22.74
CA ALA A 18 9.04 11.04 23.94
C ALA A 18 7.81 11.94 23.79
N ILE A 19 7.21 12.09 22.60
CA ILE A 19 6.03 12.98 22.44
C ILE A 19 4.75 12.30 22.97
N PHE A 20 4.59 10.99 22.75
CA PHE A 20 3.45 10.22 23.26
C PHE A 20 3.37 10.19 24.80
N PRO A 21 4.46 9.98 25.56
CA PRO A 21 4.43 10.02 27.02
C PRO A 21 4.31 11.43 27.62
N ILE A 22 4.28 12.52 26.82
CA ILE A 22 4.09 13.88 27.33
C ILE A 22 2.63 14.34 27.21
N ILE A 23 1.93 13.95 26.13
CA ILE A 23 0.53 14.35 25.90
C ILE A 23 -0.41 13.61 26.84
N ILE A 24 -0.17 12.31 27.07
CA ILE A 24 -1.03 11.47 27.92
C ILE A 24 -1.09 11.98 29.38
N PRO A 25 0.02 12.32 30.05
CA PRO A 25 -0.03 12.89 31.40
C PRO A 25 -0.75 14.24 31.47
N PHE A 26 -0.67 15.07 30.44
CA PHE A 26 -1.38 16.36 30.40
C PHE A 26 -2.90 16.17 30.26
N LEU A 27 -3.34 15.26 29.39
CA LEU A 27 -4.75 14.91 29.23
C LEU A 27 -5.30 14.24 30.50
N LEU A 28 -4.50 13.38 31.13
CA LEU A 28 -4.83 12.76 32.42
C LEU A 28 -4.96 13.78 33.56
N TYR A 29 -4.04 14.73 33.63
CA TYR A 29 -4.07 15.81 34.62
C TYR A 29 -5.30 16.70 34.42
N TYR A 30 -5.63 17.06 33.18
CA TYR A 30 -6.82 17.86 32.89
C TYR A 30 -8.12 17.09 33.20
N ALA A 31 -8.22 15.81 32.82
CA ALA A 31 -9.35 14.94 33.13
C ALA A 31 -9.58 14.79 34.64
N TYR A 32 -8.49 14.67 35.42
CA TYR A 32 -8.55 14.62 36.88
C TYR A 32 -9.13 15.90 37.50
N GLN A 33 -8.87 17.08 36.92
CA GLN A 33 -9.34 18.37 37.45
C GLN A 33 -10.85 18.61 37.27
N ILE A 34 -11.51 17.89 36.35
CA ILE A 34 -12.92 18.11 35.99
C ILE A 34 -13.88 17.04 36.53
N ASP A 35 -13.45 16.23 37.50
CA ASP A 35 -14.21 15.12 38.11
C ASP A 35 -14.77 14.11 37.07
N TYR A 36 -14.16 14.08 35.88
CA TYR A 36 -14.37 13.04 34.90
C TYR A 36 -13.53 11.85 35.29
N LYS A 37 -14.09 10.64 35.15
CA LYS A 37 -13.33 9.41 35.38
C LYS A 37 -12.22 9.33 34.32
N PRO A 38 -10.94 9.57 34.68
CA PRO A 38 -9.87 9.73 33.70
C PRO A 38 -9.70 8.48 32.82
N PHE A 39 -10.06 7.31 33.35
CA PHE A 39 -10.09 6.05 32.62
C PHE A 39 -11.09 6.04 31.44
N GLU A 40 -12.26 6.66 31.59
CA GLU A 40 -13.27 6.69 30.51
C GLU A 40 -12.78 7.56 29.35
N ILE A 41 -12.17 8.71 29.64
CA ILE A 41 -11.57 9.59 28.62
C ILE A 41 -10.42 8.89 27.89
N ILE A 42 -9.49 8.27 28.63
CA ILE A 42 -8.39 7.52 28.02
C ILE A 42 -8.93 6.42 27.11
N PHE A 43 -9.92 5.66 27.60
CA PHE A 43 -10.52 4.59 26.85
C PHE A 43 -11.18 5.10 25.57
N ASP A 44 -11.94 6.20 25.63
CA ASP A 44 -12.58 6.80 24.48
C ASP A 44 -11.57 7.32 23.44
N ILE A 45 -10.48 7.94 23.90
CA ILE A 45 -9.37 8.35 23.04
C ILE A 45 -8.78 7.16 22.28
N TYR A 46 -8.40 6.09 23.00
CA TYR A 46 -7.83 4.90 22.37
C TYR A 46 -8.83 4.21 21.44
N ARG A 47 -10.10 4.15 21.85
CA ARG A 47 -11.19 3.58 21.05
C ARG A 47 -11.34 4.31 19.73
N GLU A 48 -11.43 5.64 19.73
CA GLU A 48 -11.58 6.43 18.50
C GLU A 48 -10.38 6.28 17.58
N ILE A 49 -9.16 6.33 18.12
CA ILE A 49 -7.92 6.14 17.36
C ILE A 49 -7.92 4.76 16.69
N PHE A 50 -8.19 3.71 17.48
CA PHE A 50 -8.13 2.33 17.00
C PHE A 50 -9.23 2.03 15.98
N ILE A 51 -10.47 2.50 16.23
CA ILE A 51 -11.58 2.36 15.29
C ILE A 51 -11.29 3.12 14.00
N GLY A 52 -10.71 4.32 14.06
CA GLY A 52 -10.33 5.08 12.86
C GLY A 52 -9.32 4.32 11.99
N MET A 53 -8.28 3.76 12.61
CA MET A 53 -7.27 2.96 11.94
C MET A 53 -7.84 1.69 11.29
N ILE A 54 -8.64 0.91 12.03
CA ILE A 54 -9.27 -0.32 11.52
C ILE A 54 -10.26 -0.01 10.41
N THR A 55 -11.08 1.03 10.57
CA THR A 55 -12.12 1.37 9.59
C THR A 55 -11.48 1.76 8.26
N LEU A 56 -10.41 2.55 8.29
CA LEU A 56 -9.66 2.84 7.10
C LEU A 56 -9.04 1.58 6.50
N ASP A 57 -8.36 0.77 7.29
CA ASP A 57 -7.71 -0.45 6.78
C ASP A 57 -8.71 -1.39 6.12
N PHE A 58 -9.92 -1.50 6.68
CA PHE A 58 -11.04 -2.22 6.06
C PHE A 58 -11.47 -1.59 4.72
N VAL A 59 -11.60 -0.26 4.65
CA VAL A 59 -11.92 0.44 3.39
C VAL A 59 -10.83 0.23 2.34
N ALA A 60 -9.56 0.36 2.72
CA ALA A 60 -8.42 0.15 1.84
C ALA A 60 -8.36 -1.30 1.33
N ALA A 61 -8.57 -2.28 2.20
CA ALA A 61 -8.63 -3.69 1.81
C ALA A 61 -9.78 -3.99 0.83
N ASN A 62 -10.94 -3.34 0.99
CA ASN A 62 -12.04 -3.46 0.04
C ASN A 62 -11.73 -2.83 -1.31
N LEU A 63 -11.10 -1.65 -1.33
CA LEU A 63 -10.67 -1.00 -2.57
C LEU A 63 -9.62 -1.86 -3.29
N HIS A 64 -8.66 -2.42 -2.55
CA HIS A 64 -7.64 -3.31 -3.09
C HIS A 64 -8.25 -4.59 -3.67
N TRP A 65 -9.16 -5.25 -2.94
CA TRP A 65 -9.90 -6.40 -3.47
C TRP A 65 -10.72 -6.04 -4.70
N PHE A 66 -11.35 -4.86 -4.71
CA PHE A 66 -12.11 -4.37 -5.86
C PHE A 66 -11.20 -4.12 -7.07
N GLU A 67 -10.02 -3.53 -6.89
CA GLU A 67 -9.03 -3.32 -7.94
C GLU A 67 -8.55 -4.63 -8.55
N ASP A 68 -8.28 -5.63 -7.72
CA ASP A 68 -7.83 -6.96 -8.14
C ASP A 68 -8.88 -7.76 -8.94
N HIS A 69 -10.16 -7.48 -8.74
CA HIS A 69 -11.25 -8.32 -9.28
C HIS A 69 -12.16 -7.58 -10.27
N PHE A 70 -12.51 -6.34 -10.01
CA PHE A 70 -13.54 -5.61 -10.76
C PHE A 70 -12.98 -4.63 -11.76
N VAL A 71 -11.81 -4.04 -11.48
CA VAL A 71 -11.21 -3.02 -12.33
C VAL A 71 -10.47 -3.66 -13.52
N ASN A 72 -11.12 -4.61 -14.18
CA ASN A 72 -10.63 -5.19 -15.42
C ASN A 72 -11.06 -4.31 -16.61
N PRO A 73 -10.17 -4.00 -17.57
CA PRO A 73 -10.53 -3.26 -18.78
C PRO A 73 -11.75 -3.82 -19.54
N ARG A 74 -11.99 -5.13 -19.49
CA ARG A 74 -13.17 -5.78 -20.07
C ARG A 74 -14.49 -5.26 -19.47
N ASN A 75 -14.47 -4.82 -18.22
CA ASN A 75 -15.62 -4.29 -17.50
C ASN A 75 -15.83 -2.78 -17.71
N TYR A 76 -14.87 -2.07 -18.30
CA TYR A 76 -14.96 -0.60 -18.49
C TYR A 76 -16.10 -0.18 -19.40
N GLN A 77 -16.66 -1.09 -20.21
CA GLN A 77 -17.86 -0.81 -20.99
C GLN A 77 -19.07 -0.47 -20.12
N TYR A 78 -19.15 -1.00 -18.89
CA TYR A 78 -20.25 -0.77 -17.95
C TYR A 78 -19.99 0.41 -17.00
N MET A 79 -18.79 0.96 -17.01
CA MET A 79 -18.39 2.05 -16.11
C MET A 79 -18.75 3.42 -16.73
N PRO A 80 -19.28 4.37 -15.94
CA PRO A 80 -19.48 5.75 -16.39
C PRO A 80 -18.18 6.37 -16.93
N SER A 81 -18.26 7.11 -18.04
CA SER A 81 -17.07 7.63 -18.75
C SER A 81 -16.14 8.46 -17.87
N PHE A 82 -16.69 9.24 -16.94
CA PHE A 82 -15.91 10.08 -16.02
C PHE A 82 -15.14 9.27 -14.96
N LEU A 83 -15.54 8.02 -14.70
CA LEU A 83 -14.87 7.13 -13.76
C LEU A 83 -13.83 6.22 -14.44
N LYS A 84 -13.95 5.98 -15.75
CA LYS A 84 -13.05 5.06 -16.48
C LYS A 84 -11.58 5.39 -16.26
N LYS A 85 -11.18 6.64 -16.50
CA LYS A 85 -9.78 7.06 -16.42
C LYS A 85 -9.18 6.94 -15.00
N PRO A 86 -9.84 7.40 -13.93
CA PRO A 86 -9.38 7.16 -12.56
C PRO A 86 -9.17 5.67 -12.24
N PHE A 87 -10.18 4.84 -12.52
CA PHE A 87 -10.10 3.40 -12.25
C PHE A 87 -9.05 2.70 -13.11
N GLU A 88 -8.94 3.09 -14.36
CA GLU A 88 -7.90 2.63 -15.27
C GLU A 88 -6.50 2.91 -14.75
N THR A 89 -6.27 4.14 -14.29
CA THR A 89 -5.01 4.54 -13.69
C THR A 89 -4.70 3.67 -12.46
N ALA A 90 -5.69 3.49 -11.56
CA ALA A 90 -5.54 2.67 -10.37
C ALA A 90 -5.20 1.21 -10.71
N TYR A 91 -5.91 0.61 -11.66
CA TYR A 91 -5.63 -0.76 -12.11
C TYR A 91 -4.22 -0.92 -12.69
N ILE A 92 -3.78 0.01 -13.53
CA ILE A 92 -2.43 -0.05 -14.11
C ILE A 92 -1.37 0.00 -13.00
N PHE A 93 -1.53 0.90 -12.02
CA PHE A 93 -0.61 0.99 -10.88
C PHE A 93 -0.66 -0.26 -10.01
N ASN A 94 -1.85 -0.82 -9.75
CA ASN A 94 -2.00 -2.03 -8.97
C ASN A 94 -1.34 -3.23 -9.68
N MET A 95 -1.60 -3.42 -10.98
CA MET A 95 -0.96 -4.49 -11.76
C MET A 95 0.57 -4.34 -11.83
N GLU A 96 1.06 -3.11 -12.02
CA GLU A 96 2.51 -2.84 -11.96
C GLU A 96 3.08 -3.16 -10.59
N HIS A 97 2.33 -2.88 -9.52
CA HIS A 97 2.72 -3.20 -8.16
C HIS A 97 2.78 -4.70 -7.89
N HIS A 98 1.75 -5.46 -8.28
CA HIS A 98 1.74 -6.92 -8.17
C HIS A 98 2.87 -7.56 -8.98
N ALA A 99 3.21 -6.98 -10.14
CA ALA A 99 4.32 -7.44 -10.96
C ALA A 99 5.70 -7.13 -10.37
N LEU A 100 5.86 -5.91 -9.86
CA LEU A 100 7.14 -5.33 -9.45
C LEU A 100 6.97 -4.59 -8.11
N PRO A 101 6.78 -5.32 -7.00
CA PRO A 101 6.39 -4.74 -5.71
C PRO A 101 7.38 -3.67 -5.21
N PHE A 102 8.67 -3.85 -5.49
CA PHE A 102 9.73 -2.91 -5.10
C PHE A 102 9.70 -1.58 -5.85
N MET A 103 9.03 -1.48 -7.00
CA MET A 103 8.97 -0.23 -7.79
C MET A 103 8.31 0.90 -7.02
N MET A 104 7.36 0.58 -6.14
CA MET A 104 6.68 1.55 -5.30
C MET A 104 7.66 2.33 -4.40
N GLN A 105 8.82 1.76 -4.05
CA GLN A 105 9.82 2.43 -3.20
C GLN A 105 10.53 3.61 -3.88
N ARG A 106 10.34 3.81 -5.19
CA ARG A 106 10.96 4.89 -5.96
C ARG A 106 10.27 6.23 -5.81
N TYR A 107 8.99 6.19 -5.48
CA TYR A 107 8.21 7.40 -5.28
C TYR A 107 8.67 8.08 -3.99
N THR A 108 8.88 9.38 -4.08
CA THR A 108 9.03 10.27 -2.93
C THR A 108 7.77 10.22 -2.06
N LEU A 109 7.90 10.72 -0.82
CA LEU A 109 6.76 10.81 0.09
C LEU A 109 5.59 11.57 -0.53
N TRP A 110 5.86 12.73 -1.14
CA TRP A 110 4.81 13.57 -1.74
C TRP A 110 4.09 12.86 -2.88
N GLU A 111 4.82 12.24 -3.81
CA GLU A 111 4.24 11.48 -4.93
C GLU A 111 3.30 10.36 -4.46
N THR A 112 3.50 9.87 -3.25
CA THR A 112 2.76 8.74 -2.69
C THR A 112 1.52 9.16 -1.94
N ILE A 113 1.60 10.31 -1.26
CA ILE A 113 0.50 10.79 -0.41
C ILE A 113 -0.41 11.77 -1.15
N GLN A 114 0.03 12.42 -2.24
CA GLN A 114 -0.71 13.54 -2.85
C GLN A 114 -2.14 13.17 -3.27
N ASP A 115 -2.34 12.00 -3.88
CA ASP A 115 -3.66 11.58 -4.37
C ASP A 115 -4.61 11.27 -3.21
N LEU A 116 -4.10 10.61 -2.16
CA LEU A 116 -4.87 10.28 -0.97
C LEU A 116 -5.11 11.51 -0.09
N PHE A 117 -4.18 12.46 -0.07
CA PHE A 117 -4.37 13.77 0.52
C PHE A 117 -5.51 14.52 -0.17
N LEU A 118 -5.52 14.59 -1.51
CA LEU A 118 -6.61 15.22 -2.25
C LEU A 118 -7.94 14.48 -2.07
N ALA A 119 -7.93 13.14 -2.07
CA ALA A 119 -9.11 12.32 -1.80
C ALA A 119 -9.65 12.48 -0.37
N SER A 120 -8.79 12.81 0.59
CA SER A 120 -9.20 13.02 1.98
C SER A 120 -10.04 14.27 2.18
N ILE A 121 -9.93 15.28 1.31
CA ILE A 121 -10.67 16.54 1.40
C ILE A 121 -12.19 16.31 1.32
N PRO A 122 -12.75 15.69 0.25
CA PRO A 122 -14.18 15.44 0.15
C PRO A 122 -14.69 14.50 1.26
N ILE A 123 -13.90 13.51 1.69
CA ILE A 123 -14.25 12.63 2.82
C ILE A 123 -14.42 13.45 4.11
N ASN A 124 -13.48 14.35 4.41
CA ASN A 124 -13.58 15.20 5.59
C ASN A 124 -14.75 16.18 5.52
N ILE A 125 -15.09 16.69 4.34
CA ILE A 125 -16.29 17.48 4.12
C ILE A 125 -17.55 16.66 4.47
N ILE A 126 -17.61 15.40 4.04
CA ILE A 126 -18.73 14.49 4.41
C ILE A 126 -18.78 14.29 5.92
N PHE A 127 -17.65 14.06 6.60
CA PHE A 127 -17.60 13.94 8.05
C PHE A 127 -18.07 15.21 8.78
N LEU A 128 -17.82 16.39 8.21
CA LEU A 128 -18.32 17.66 8.76
C LEU A 128 -19.84 17.75 8.61
N PHE A 129 -20.39 17.48 7.43
CA PHE A 129 -21.83 17.57 7.17
C PHE A 129 -22.65 16.51 7.90
N THR A 130 -22.08 15.33 8.13
CA THR A 130 -22.74 14.24 8.89
C THR A 130 -22.60 14.39 10.40
N GLY A 131 -21.83 15.37 10.88
CA GLY A 131 -21.58 15.61 12.30
C GLY A 131 -20.55 14.65 12.93
N VAL A 132 -19.98 13.71 12.17
CA VAL A 132 -18.97 12.76 12.69
C VAL A 132 -17.77 13.49 13.27
N TRP A 133 -17.32 14.58 12.64
CA TRP A 133 -16.24 15.43 13.17
C TRP A 133 -16.53 16.02 14.55
N TYR A 134 -17.81 16.34 14.83
CA TYR A 134 -18.20 16.95 16.10
C TYR A 134 -18.21 15.92 17.24
N TYR A 135 -18.66 14.69 16.95
CA TYR A 135 -18.79 13.65 17.96
C TYR A 135 -17.54 12.78 18.11
N TYR A 136 -16.77 12.58 17.04
CA TYR A 136 -15.62 11.66 17.00
C TYR A 136 -14.43 12.27 16.25
N PRO A 137 -13.87 13.39 16.74
CA PRO A 137 -12.80 14.10 16.05
C PRO A 137 -11.52 13.25 15.93
N LEU A 138 -11.20 12.41 16.93
CA LEU A 138 -9.99 11.58 16.88
C LEU A 138 -10.15 10.44 15.88
N PHE A 139 -11.36 9.89 15.73
CA PHE A 139 -11.68 8.96 14.65
C PHE A 139 -11.43 9.60 13.28
N CYS A 140 -11.94 10.81 13.03
CA CYS A 140 -11.75 11.50 11.75
C CYS A 140 -10.28 11.79 11.45
N ILE A 141 -9.53 12.27 12.45
CA ILE A 141 -8.10 12.57 12.34
C ILE A 141 -7.32 11.30 12.00
N THR A 142 -7.54 10.22 12.75
CA THR A 142 -6.79 8.97 12.56
C THR A 142 -7.17 8.26 11.27
N PHE A 143 -8.45 8.18 10.93
CA PHE A 143 -8.91 7.69 9.63
C PHE A 143 -8.24 8.45 8.49
N THR A 144 -8.23 9.79 8.55
CA THR A 144 -7.65 10.65 7.51
C THR A 144 -6.14 10.48 7.41
N LEU A 145 -5.41 10.57 8.53
CA LEU A 145 -3.95 10.47 8.52
C LEU A 145 -3.51 9.08 8.09
N SER A 146 -4.09 8.03 8.66
CA SER A 146 -3.78 6.67 8.21
C SER A 146 -4.08 6.51 6.71
N GLY A 147 -5.13 7.17 6.20
CA GLY A 147 -5.52 7.08 4.78
C GLY A 147 -4.50 7.74 3.88
N ILE A 148 -4.06 8.95 4.24
CA ILE A 148 -3.02 9.68 3.52
C ILE A 148 -1.71 8.89 3.46
N PHE A 149 -1.35 8.21 4.56
CA PHE A 149 -0.08 7.49 4.69
C PHE A 149 -0.16 5.99 4.38
N ILE A 150 -1.33 5.45 3.97
CA ILE A 150 -1.54 4.00 3.77
C ILE A 150 -0.51 3.39 2.81
N ASN A 151 -0.21 4.11 1.72
CA ASN A 151 0.74 3.67 0.72
C ASN A 151 2.19 3.67 1.23
N GLU A 152 2.53 4.51 2.21
CA GLU A 152 3.85 4.48 2.85
C GLU A 152 3.99 3.27 3.78
N PHE A 153 2.91 2.88 4.47
CA PHE A 153 2.89 1.63 5.22
C PHE A 153 3.01 0.42 4.30
N HIS A 154 2.30 0.44 3.16
CA HIS A 154 2.38 -0.58 2.13
C HIS A 154 3.78 -0.69 1.51
N LYS A 155 4.42 0.43 1.15
CA LYS A 155 5.85 0.46 0.76
C LYS A 155 6.73 -0.16 1.83
N ALA A 156 6.49 0.17 3.09
CA ALA A 156 7.29 -0.34 4.20
C ALA A 156 7.23 -1.87 4.25
N GLN A 157 6.11 -2.52 3.93
CA GLN A 157 6.01 -3.99 3.86
C GLN A 157 6.97 -4.60 2.83
N HIS A 158 7.19 -3.90 1.71
CA HIS A 158 8.16 -4.29 0.68
C HIS A 158 9.61 -3.90 1.02
N THR A 159 9.81 -2.95 1.93
CA THR A 159 11.16 -2.51 2.33
C THR A 159 11.87 -3.58 3.17
N PRO A 160 13.11 -3.96 2.84
CA PRO A 160 13.91 -4.86 3.66
C PRO A 160 14.05 -4.36 5.11
N THR A 161 13.99 -5.28 6.08
CA THR A 161 13.95 -4.97 7.52
C THR A 161 15.14 -4.10 7.95
N GLU A 162 16.31 -4.33 7.35
CA GLU A 162 17.55 -3.60 7.61
C GLU A 162 17.58 -2.17 7.08
N LYS A 163 16.74 -1.85 6.09
CA LYS A 163 16.57 -0.50 5.53
C LYS A 163 15.40 0.25 6.15
N ARG A 164 14.51 -0.46 6.85
CA ARG A 164 13.33 0.10 7.47
C ARG A 164 13.68 0.79 8.78
N TRP A 165 12.97 1.88 9.08
CA TRP A 165 13.11 2.53 10.38
C TRP A 165 12.68 1.60 11.53
N TRP A 166 13.44 1.61 12.64
CA TRP A 166 13.28 0.65 13.73
C TRP A 166 11.88 0.68 14.36
N LEU A 167 11.22 1.84 14.40
CA LEU A 167 9.88 1.94 14.95
C LEU A 167 8.87 1.17 14.09
N ILE A 168 9.01 1.21 12.76
CA ILE A 168 8.13 0.47 11.87
C ILE A 168 8.36 -1.03 12.03
N ASN A 169 9.62 -1.46 12.21
CA ASN A 169 9.92 -2.86 12.55
C ASN A 169 9.22 -3.29 13.85
N LEU A 170 9.29 -2.47 14.90
CA LEU A 170 8.57 -2.73 16.15
C LEU A 170 7.04 -2.83 15.94
N MET A 171 6.46 -2.02 15.05
CA MET A 171 5.02 -2.07 14.76
C MET A 171 4.60 -3.35 14.02
N PHE A 172 5.46 -3.88 13.15
CA PHE A 172 5.24 -5.21 12.55
C PHE A 172 5.44 -6.34 13.56
N GLU A 173 6.48 -6.28 14.40
CA GLU A 173 6.77 -7.29 15.43
C GLU A 173 5.68 -7.39 16.49
N THR A 174 5.05 -6.26 16.85
CA THR A 174 3.93 -6.21 17.80
C THR A 174 2.60 -6.66 17.19
N MET A 175 2.58 -7.09 15.93
CA MET A 175 1.38 -7.47 15.18
C MET A 175 0.32 -6.37 15.13
N LEU A 176 0.69 -5.11 15.39
CA LEU A 176 -0.19 -3.97 15.15
C LEU A 176 -0.39 -3.79 13.65
N PHE A 177 0.68 -4.00 12.88
CA PHE A 177 0.63 -3.95 11.42
C PHE A 177 0.64 -5.32 10.75
N VAL A 178 0.07 -5.35 9.54
CA VAL A 178 0.04 -6.55 8.70
C VAL A 178 1.44 -7.07 8.46
N ASP A 179 1.64 -8.34 8.78
CA ASP A 179 2.93 -8.99 8.60
C ASP A 179 3.37 -9.03 7.12
N ARG A 180 4.69 -8.96 6.90
CA ARG A 180 5.26 -8.97 5.54
C ARG A 180 4.97 -10.27 4.82
N ASP A 181 4.99 -11.40 5.52
CA ASP A 181 4.73 -12.70 4.90
C ASP A 181 3.26 -12.82 4.51
N ALA A 182 2.34 -12.29 5.32
CA ALA A 182 0.92 -12.22 4.95
C ALA A 182 0.71 -11.39 3.66
N HIS A 183 1.35 -10.23 3.56
CA HIS A 183 1.29 -9.42 2.35
C HIS A 183 2.00 -10.07 1.15
N ARG A 184 3.12 -10.78 1.39
CA ARG A 184 3.79 -11.56 0.34
C ARG A 184 2.89 -12.67 -0.18
N MET A 185 2.15 -13.36 0.68
CA MET A 185 1.17 -14.37 0.28
C MET A 185 0.06 -13.76 -0.58
N HIS A 186 -0.35 -12.52 -0.31
CA HIS A 186 -1.28 -11.81 -1.19
C HIS A 186 -0.71 -11.64 -2.61
N HIS A 187 0.55 -11.24 -2.75
CA HIS A 187 1.23 -11.13 -4.06
C HIS A 187 1.37 -12.48 -4.79
N ILE A 188 1.47 -13.59 -4.04
CA ILE A 188 1.61 -14.94 -4.62
C ILE A 188 0.26 -15.51 -5.04
N ASP A 189 -0.70 -15.51 -4.12
CA ASP A 189 -1.97 -16.21 -4.30
C ASP A 189 -3.02 -15.31 -4.95
N GLY A 190 -2.95 -13.99 -4.73
CA GLY A 190 -3.84 -12.99 -5.34
C GLY A 190 -5.30 -13.07 -4.88
N VAL A 191 -5.63 -13.80 -3.80
CA VAL A 191 -7.03 -14.03 -3.36
C VAL A 191 -7.28 -13.65 -1.90
N ASN A 192 -6.25 -13.47 -1.08
CA ASN A 192 -6.35 -13.21 0.37
C ASN A 192 -5.38 -12.12 0.82
N ASN A 193 -5.51 -11.66 2.07
CA ASN A 193 -4.62 -10.70 2.74
C ASN A 193 -4.58 -9.29 2.10
N TYR A 194 -5.74 -8.71 1.79
CA TYR A 194 -5.85 -7.40 1.12
C TYR A 194 -5.50 -6.18 1.98
N SER A 195 -5.54 -6.31 3.31
CA SER A 195 -5.19 -5.23 4.21
C SER A 195 -3.67 -5.05 4.26
N VAL A 196 -3.26 -3.79 4.37
CA VAL A 196 -1.85 -3.35 4.31
C VAL A 196 -1.43 -2.58 5.56
N PHE A 197 -2.38 -2.25 6.45
CA PHE A 197 -2.11 -1.46 7.63
C PHE A 197 -2.28 -2.25 8.91
N VAL A 198 -3.49 -2.63 9.30
CA VAL A 198 -3.74 -3.31 10.58
C VAL A 198 -3.76 -4.81 10.40
N ASN A 199 -3.19 -5.60 11.30
CA ASN A 199 -3.22 -7.07 11.21
C ASN A 199 -4.61 -7.67 11.48
N ALA A 200 -5.56 -7.38 10.59
CA ALA A 200 -6.94 -7.84 10.61
C ALA A 200 -7.25 -8.78 9.43
N ASN A 201 -6.27 -9.06 8.57
CA ASN A 201 -6.42 -9.92 7.39
C ASN A 201 -7.09 -11.26 7.70
N LYS A 202 -6.66 -11.98 8.75
CA LYS A 202 -7.30 -13.26 9.12
C LYS A 202 -8.81 -13.13 9.39
N PHE A 203 -9.23 -12.02 9.99
CA PHE A 203 -10.64 -11.75 10.25
C PHE A 203 -11.36 -11.35 8.95
N TYR A 204 -10.77 -10.45 8.15
CA TYR A 204 -11.37 -10.04 6.88
C TYR A 204 -11.47 -11.21 5.89
N ASP A 205 -10.44 -12.04 5.76
CA ASP A 205 -10.40 -13.19 4.87
C ASP A 205 -11.43 -14.24 5.28
N ALA A 206 -11.49 -14.60 6.57
CA ALA A 206 -12.40 -15.64 7.07
C ALA A 206 -13.88 -15.29 6.90
N PHE A 207 -14.25 -14.02 7.05
CA PHE A 207 -15.66 -13.61 7.04
C PHE A 207 -16.04 -12.82 5.79
N TRP A 208 -15.30 -11.75 5.50
CA TRP A 208 -15.70 -10.77 4.50
C TRP A 208 -15.26 -11.16 3.09
N PHE A 209 -13.97 -11.41 2.86
CA PHE A 209 -13.48 -11.77 1.53
C PHE A 209 -13.90 -13.18 1.13
N SER A 210 -14.03 -14.13 2.07
CA SER A 210 -14.67 -15.42 1.79
C SER A 210 -16.10 -15.25 1.25
N TRP A 211 -16.91 -14.40 1.90
CA TRP A 211 -18.25 -14.10 1.44
C TRP A 211 -18.25 -13.40 0.08
N LEU A 212 -17.44 -12.34 -0.09
CA LEU A 212 -17.32 -11.63 -1.36
C LEU A 212 -16.89 -12.56 -2.51
N ASN A 213 -15.90 -13.42 -2.29
CA ASN A 213 -15.45 -14.40 -3.27
C ASN A 213 -16.53 -15.46 -3.56
N SER A 214 -17.34 -15.85 -2.58
CA SER A 214 -18.46 -16.78 -2.81
C SER A 214 -19.56 -16.19 -3.68
N VAL A 215 -19.82 -14.88 -3.54
CA VAL A 215 -20.88 -14.16 -4.26
C VAL A 215 -20.40 -13.71 -5.64
N PHE A 216 -19.18 -13.18 -5.71
CA PHE A 216 -18.64 -12.49 -6.89
C PHE A 216 -17.45 -13.22 -7.55
N GLY A 217 -16.71 -14.05 -6.82
CA GLY A 217 -15.45 -14.64 -7.29
C GLY A 217 -15.59 -15.55 -8.52
N LYS A 218 -16.74 -16.21 -8.69
CA LYS A 218 -17.04 -17.03 -9.88
C LYS A 218 -17.06 -16.26 -11.21
N TYR A 219 -17.11 -14.92 -11.16
CA TYR A 219 -17.28 -14.09 -12.35
C TYR A 219 -15.98 -13.47 -12.88
N PHE A 220 -14.86 -13.51 -12.12
CA PHE A 220 -13.77 -12.55 -12.38
C PHE A 220 -12.31 -13.03 -12.19
N VAL A 221 -12.02 -14.24 -11.71
CA VAL A 221 -10.67 -14.55 -11.17
C VAL A 221 -9.67 -15.18 -12.16
N ASP A 222 -10.07 -15.92 -13.18
CA ASP A 222 -9.14 -16.96 -13.65
C ASP A 222 -8.20 -16.61 -14.82
N GLU A 223 -8.61 -15.80 -15.82
CA GLU A 223 -7.81 -15.72 -17.06
C GLU A 223 -6.62 -14.73 -17.03
N ALA A 224 -6.74 -13.56 -16.38
CA ALA A 224 -5.70 -12.53 -16.44
C ALA A 224 -4.54 -12.78 -15.45
N LYS A 225 -4.83 -13.45 -14.32
CA LYS A 225 -3.83 -13.80 -13.30
C LYS A 225 -2.99 -15.00 -13.74
N GLU A 226 -3.57 -16.01 -14.40
CA GLU A 226 -2.82 -17.17 -14.92
C GLU A 226 -1.79 -16.76 -15.99
N GLU A 227 -2.14 -15.86 -16.90
CA GLU A 227 -1.26 -15.42 -17.99
C GLU A 227 -0.04 -14.65 -17.44
N PHE A 228 -0.22 -13.91 -16.35
CA PHE A 228 0.82 -13.11 -15.71
C PHE A 228 1.66 -13.90 -14.70
N ALA A 229 1.03 -14.76 -13.88
CA ALA A 229 1.69 -15.58 -12.86
C ALA A 229 2.60 -16.66 -13.48
N THR A 230 2.15 -17.32 -14.57
CA THR A 230 2.97 -18.30 -15.32
C THR A 230 4.28 -17.67 -15.84
N TYR A 231 4.26 -16.36 -16.10
CA TYR A 231 5.40 -15.62 -16.63
C TYR A 231 6.35 -15.11 -15.54
N VAL A 232 5.83 -14.68 -14.38
CA VAL A 232 6.67 -14.26 -13.23
C VAL A 232 7.43 -15.45 -12.63
N ASP A 233 6.79 -16.62 -12.50
CA ASP A 233 7.38 -17.81 -11.88
C ASP A 233 8.51 -18.43 -12.73
N THR A 234 8.47 -18.22 -14.05
CA THR A 234 9.55 -18.60 -14.97
C THR A 234 10.69 -17.58 -15.04
N SER A 235 10.46 -16.35 -14.55
CA SER A 235 11.36 -15.20 -14.77
C SER A 235 12.16 -14.76 -13.53
N CYS A 236 11.72 -15.12 -12.31
CA CYS A 236 12.39 -14.75 -11.06
C CYS A 236 13.11 -15.94 -10.40
N ASP A 237 14.20 -15.67 -9.70
CA ASP A 237 14.91 -16.60 -8.83
C ASP A 237 14.28 -16.67 -7.44
N GLU A 238 14.74 -17.63 -6.66
CA GLU A 238 14.32 -17.89 -5.29
C GLU A 238 14.52 -16.69 -4.34
N ASN A 239 15.25 -15.65 -4.77
CA ASN A 239 15.48 -14.41 -4.04
C ASN A 239 14.69 -13.21 -4.63
N GLY A 240 13.78 -13.45 -5.58
CA GLY A 240 13.04 -12.40 -6.26
C GLY A 240 13.88 -11.57 -7.23
N LYS A 241 15.10 -12.02 -7.57
CA LYS A 241 15.90 -11.44 -8.64
C LYS A 241 15.52 -12.09 -9.96
N LEU A 242 15.25 -11.29 -10.99
CA LEU A 242 15.02 -11.83 -12.33
C LEU A 242 16.21 -12.71 -12.76
N LYS A 243 15.95 -13.99 -13.06
CA LYS A 243 16.97 -15.02 -13.36
C LYS A 243 17.91 -14.60 -14.51
N ASN A 244 17.42 -13.75 -15.40
CA ASN A 244 18.19 -13.07 -16.44
C ASN A 244 17.61 -11.65 -16.54
N GLY A 245 18.42 -10.61 -16.28
CA GLY A 245 17.95 -9.21 -16.30
C GLY A 245 17.05 -8.93 -17.51
N ILE A 246 15.92 -8.24 -17.27
CA ILE A 246 14.78 -8.01 -18.17
C ILE A 246 15.06 -8.48 -19.60
N SER A 247 14.60 -9.69 -19.96
CA SER A 247 14.78 -10.20 -21.31
C SER A 247 14.12 -9.24 -22.30
N HIS A 248 14.67 -9.16 -23.52
CA HIS A 248 14.09 -8.32 -24.57
C HIS A 248 12.61 -8.63 -24.79
N GLU A 249 12.22 -9.89 -24.56
CA GLU A 249 10.87 -10.43 -24.64
C GLU A 249 9.94 -10.00 -23.48
N MET A 250 10.47 -9.80 -22.27
CA MET A 250 9.73 -9.24 -21.13
C MET A 250 9.47 -7.75 -21.31
N LEU A 251 10.49 -7.03 -21.78
CA LEU A 251 10.34 -5.64 -22.20
C LEU A 251 9.36 -5.57 -23.38
N GLU A 252 9.42 -6.48 -24.35
CA GLU A 252 8.45 -6.57 -25.45
C GLU A 252 7.06 -6.99 -25.01
N THR A 253 6.88 -7.82 -23.98
CA THR A 253 5.54 -8.24 -23.52
C THR A 253 4.88 -7.14 -22.70
N ILE A 254 5.62 -6.48 -21.79
CA ILE A 254 5.14 -5.28 -21.10
C ILE A 254 4.93 -4.13 -22.09
N VAL A 255 5.82 -3.97 -23.07
CA VAL A 255 5.68 -2.98 -24.14
C VAL A 255 4.56 -3.35 -25.11
N LYS A 256 4.28 -4.61 -25.42
CA LYS A 256 3.21 -5.04 -26.33
C LYS A 256 1.86 -5.02 -25.64
N PHE A 257 1.80 -5.36 -24.35
CA PHE A 257 0.66 -5.12 -23.49
C PHE A 257 0.36 -3.62 -23.42
N ARG A 258 1.37 -2.78 -23.11
CA ARG A 258 1.22 -1.32 -23.14
C ARG A 258 0.94 -0.74 -24.54
N LYS A 259 1.56 -1.24 -25.61
CA LYS A 259 1.43 -0.72 -26.99
C LYS A 259 0.10 -1.09 -27.61
N ASN A 260 -0.38 -2.34 -27.45
CA ASN A 260 -1.74 -2.70 -27.82
C ASN A 260 -2.76 -1.85 -27.04
N TYR A 261 -2.47 -1.57 -25.77
CA TYR A 261 -3.30 -0.74 -24.91
C TYR A 261 -3.31 0.75 -25.32
N TYR A 262 -2.16 1.33 -25.70
CA TYR A 262 -2.02 2.70 -26.21
C TYR A 262 -2.61 2.87 -27.62
N GLU A 263 -2.40 1.90 -28.52
CA GLU A 263 -2.97 1.89 -29.88
C GLU A 263 -4.51 1.81 -29.84
N LEU A 264 -5.10 1.14 -28.84
CA LEU A 264 -6.55 1.09 -28.60
C LEU A 264 -7.14 2.40 -28.04
N HIS A 265 -6.35 3.25 -27.36
CA HIS A 265 -6.86 4.35 -26.53
C HIS A 265 -6.30 5.76 -26.79
N LYS A 266 -5.44 5.95 -27.79
CA LYS A 266 -5.01 7.28 -28.33
C LYS A 266 -4.50 8.30 -27.29
N LEU A 267 -3.66 7.86 -26.35
CA LEU A 267 -2.85 8.76 -25.48
C LEU A 267 -1.43 8.94 -26.10
N PRO A 268 -0.49 9.72 -25.49
CA PRO A 268 0.52 10.57 -26.17
C PRO A 268 1.31 9.90 -27.30
N THR A 269 1.82 10.71 -28.24
CA THR A 269 2.42 10.24 -29.49
C THR A 269 3.58 9.28 -29.25
N ASP A 270 3.80 8.36 -30.20
CA ASP A 270 4.86 7.35 -30.12
C ASP A 270 6.23 7.94 -29.79
N ASP A 271 6.51 9.17 -30.21
CA ASP A 271 7.77 9.87 -29.97
C ASP A 271 7.97 10.25 -28.50
N GLU A 272 6.93 10.73 -27.82
CA GLU A 272 6.97 11.10 -26.39
C GLU A 272 7.13 9.86 -25.51
N TYR A 273 6.46 8.75 -25.88
CA TYR A 273 6.59 7.46 -25.21
C TYR A 273 7.97 6.82 -25.41
N ASN A 274 8.49 6.85 -26.64
CA ASN A 274 9.81 6.29 -26.97
C ASN A 274 10.95 7.06 -26.31
N GLU A 275 10.81 8.37 -26.14
CA GLU A 275 11.76 9.19 -25.40
C GLU A 275 11.76 8.84 -23.91
N TRP A 276 10.58 8.66 -23.30
CA TRP A 276 10.45 8.23 -21.90
C TRP A 276 11.07 6.85 -21.64
N ILE A 277 10.84 5.86 -22.52
CA ILE A 277 11.46 4.54 -22.44
C ILE A 277 13.00 4.64 -22.51
N ARG A 278 13.53 5.50 -23.39
CA ARG A 278 14.98 5.73 -23.52
C ARG A 278 15.56 6.28 -22.22
N GLN A 279 14.88 7.24 -21.60
CA GLN A 279 15.28 7.84 -20.33
C GLN A 279 15.26 6.83 -19.18
N GLN A 280 14.23 5.97 -19.09
CA GLN A 280 14.14 4.91 -18.07
C GLN A 280 15.25 3.86 -18.21
N LYS A 281 15.52 3.39 -19.44
CA LYS A 281 16.63 2.45 -19.71
C LYS A 281 17.99 3.06 -19.37
N ALA A 282 18.21 4.33 -19.70
CA ALA A 282 19.45 5.02 -19.40
C ALA A 282 19.67 5.21 -17.89
N TRP A 283 18.62 5.58 -17.15
CA TRP A 283 18.65 5.74 -15.69
C TRP A 283 18.91 4.41 -14.98
N TRP A 284 18.20 3.34 -15.35
CA TRP A 284 18.38 2.01 -14.76
C TRP A 284 19.79 1.44 -14.97
N ASN A 285 20.35 1.63 -16.17
CA ASN A 285 21.73 1.21 -16.47
C ASN A 285 22.78 2.01 -15.69
N LYS A 286 22.47 3.26 -15.31
CA LYS A 286 23.34 4.09 -14.47
C LYS A 286 23.32 3.60 -13.02
N GLU A 287 22.12 3.40 -12.44
CA GLU A 287 21.92 2.86 -11.08
C GLU A 287 22.60 1.48 -10.90
N ILE A 288 22.42 0.55 -11.85
CA ILE A 288 23.08 -0.76 -11.79
C ILE A 288 24.61 -0.65 -11.81
N LYS A 289 25.16 0.31 -12.56
CA LYS A 289 26.61 0.54 -12.59
C LYS A 289 27.12 1.08 -11.26
N GLU A 290 26.39 2.00 -10.63
CA GLU A 290 26.75 2.58 -9.34
C GLU A 290 26.61 1.58 -8.18
N ILE A 291 25.63 0.68 -8.24
CA ILE A 291 25.48 -0.42 -7.27
C ILE A 291 26.57 -1.49 -7.41
N LYS A 292 27.11 -1.71 -8.62
CA LYS A 292 28.20 -2.68 -8.86
C LYS A 292 29.59 -2.15 -8.51
N LEU A 293 29.72 -0.84 -8.27
CA LEU A 293 30.99 -0.17 -7.98
C LEU A 293 31.18 0.16 -6.48
N ASN A 294 30.15 -0.08 -5.66
CA ASN A 294 30.17 0.05 -4.20
C ASN A 294 30.01 -1.33 -3.53
#